data_AF-A0A562KKU1-F1
#
_entry.id   AF-A0A562KKU1-F1
#
_cell.length_a   1.000
_cell.length_b   1.000
_cell.length_c   1.000
_cell.angle_alpha   90.00
_cell.angle_beta   90.00
_cell.angle_gamma   90.00
#
_symmetry.space_group_name_H-M   'P 1'
#
loop_
_entity.id
_entity.type
_entity.pdbx_description
1 polymer ?
#
loop_
_entity_poly.entity_id
_entity_poly.type
_entity_poly.pdbx_seq_one_letter_code
_entity_poly.pdbx_strand_id
1 'polypeptide(L)'
;MGLSQKDFAGLGGVTLNTQHRYESGTLPSIEYLLRIGDAGADWYWILSGQRVSDSISQGEARLVDLFRLLGPTAQGAVFTVLECMVNNTHAPSSSVHDKRQDFTGE
;
A
#
# COMPACT_ATOMS: atom_id res chain seq x y z
N MET A 1 19.21 2.81 -9.14
CA MET A 1 20.04 1.76 -9.76
C MET A 1 21.38 2.26 -10.32
N GLY A 2 21.62 3.56 -10.57
CA GLY A 2 22.98 4.06 -10.90
C GLY A 2 23.62 3.50 -12.18
N LEU A 3 22.87 2.76 -12.99
CA LEU A 3 23.33 2.12 -14.22
C LEU A 3 23.33 3.12 -15.37
N SER A 4 24.25 2.92 -16.33
CA SER A 4 24.16 3.64 -17.60
C SER A 4 22.99 3.12 -18.43
N GLN A 5 22.52 3.93 -19.39
CA GLN A 5 21.47 3.54 -20.33
C GLN A 5 21.83 2.26 -21.12
N LYS A 6 23.12 2.08 -21.44
CA LYS A 6 23.63 0.89 -22.12
C LYS A 6 23.56 -0.34 -21.22
N ASP A 7 23.91 -0.20 -19.96
CA ASP A 7 23.87 -1.31 -19.01
C ASP A 7 22.43 -1.73 -18.70
N PHE A 8 21.52 -0.76 -18.61
CA PHE A 8 20.08 -1.03 -18.45
C PHE A 8 19.47 -1.71 -19.67
N ALA A 9 19.86 -1.29 -20.89
CA ALA A 9 19.48 -2.00 -22.12
C ALA A 9 19.95 -3.47 -22.10
N GLY A 10 21.17 -3.70 -21.60
CA GLY A 10 21.73 -5.03 -21.40
C GLY A 10 20.90 -5.89 -20.44
N LEU A 11 20.46 -5.34 -19.31
CA LEU A 11 19.55 -6.04 -18.37
C LEU A 11 18.24 -6.44 -19.05
N GLY A 12 17.65 -5.53 -19.82
CA GLY A 12 16.43 -5.79 -20.57
C GLY A 12 16.58 -6.71 -21.77
N GLY A 13 17.81 -7.15 -22.11
CA GLY A 13 18.08 -7.97 -23.29
C GLY A 13 17.81 -7.24 -24.61
N VAL A 14 17.89 -5.90 -24.61
CA VAL A 14 17.57 -5.06 -25.77
C VAL A 14 18.77 -4.19 -26.17
N THR A 15 18.67 -3.57 -27.35
CA THR A 15 19.70 -2.62 -27.82
C THR A 15 19.57 -1.27 -27.12
N LEU A 16 20.66 -0.48 -27.13
CA LEU A 16 20.64 0.90 -26.63
C LEU A 16 19.57 1.76 -27.35
N ASN A 17 19.35 1.55 -28.65
CA ASN A 17 18.32 2.27 -29.39
C ASN A 17 16.90 1.89 -28.92
N THR A 18 16.67 0.60 -28.67
CA THR A 18 15.40 0.13 -28.11
C THR A 18 15.14 0.73 -26.73
N GLN A 19 16.17 0.77 -25.87
CA GLN A 19 16.11 1.43 -24.57
C GLN A 19 15.73 2.91 -24.69
N HIS A 20 16.38 3.64 -25.59
CA HIS A 20 16.09 5.04 -25.84
C HIS A 20 14.64 5.27 -26.29
N ARG A 21 14.10 4.36 -27.13
CA ARG A 21 12.69 4.42 -27.53
C ARG A 21 11.73 4.23 -26.35
N TYR A 22 12.04 3.33 -25.43
CA TYR A 22 11.22 3.12 -24.23
C TYR A 22 11.24 4.35 -23.32
N GLU A 23 12.41 4.95 -23.10
CA GLU A 23 12.55 6.19 -22.33
C GLU A 23 11.85 7.39 -23.01
N SER A 24 11.68 7.33 -24.32
CA SER A 24 10.93 8.32 -25.12
C SER A 24 9.42 8.03 -25.21
N GLY A 25 8.92 7.05 -24.46
CA GLY A 25 7.48 6.78 -24.31
C GLY A 25 6.94 5.63 -25.17
N THR A 26 7.78 4.85 -25.85
CA THR A 26 7.33 3.60 -26.46
C THR A 26 7.04 2.57 -25.38
N LEU A 27 5.93 1.85 -25.49
CA LEU A 27 5.61 0.75 -24.58
C LEU A 27 6.65 -0.38 -24.65
N PRO A 28 7.26 -0.77 -23.52
CA PRO A 28 8.17 -1.91 -23.46
C PRO A 28 7.46 -3.24 -23.67
N SER A 29 8.20 -4.24 -24.14
CA SER A 29 7.69 -5.60 -24.24
C SER A 29 7.58 -6.26 -22.86
N ILE A 30 6.68 -7.24 -22.71
CA ILE A 30 6.55 -8.03 -21.46
C ILE A 30 7.88 -8.74 -21.15
N GLU A 31 8.54 -9.31 -22.15
CA GLU A 31 9.84 -9.98 -22.00
C GLU A 31 10.89 -9.05 -21.38
N TYR A 32 10.97 -7.81 -21.88
CA TYR A 32 11.87 -6.79 -21.34
C TYR A 32 11.53 -6.47 -19.87
N LEU A 33 10.25 -6.30 -19.54
CA LEU A 33 9.80 -6.00 -18.18
C LEU A 33 10.10 -7.13 -17.19
N LEU A 34 9.94 -8.38 -17.60
CA LEU A 34 10.29 -9.54 -16.78
C LEU A 34 11.80 -9.57 -16.48
N ARG A 35 12.63 -9.36 -17.51
CA ARG A 35 14.09 -9.37 -17.35
C ARG A 35 14.61 -8.28 -16.41
N ILE A 36 14.12 -7.06 -16.55
CA ILE A 36 14.50 -5.99 -15.60
C ILE A 36 13.88 -6.24 -14.21
N GLY A 37 12.73 -6.90 -14.15
CA GLY A 37 12.09 -7.35 -12.92
C GLY A 37 12.95 -8.33 -12.13
N ASP A 38 13.54 -9.31 -12.81
CA ASP A 38 14.51 -10.25 -12.20
C ASP A 38 15.76 -9.53 -11.67
N ALA A 39 16.13 -8.41 -12.29
CA ALA A 39 17.19 -7.51 -11.81
C ALA A 39 16.75 -6.56 -10.68
N GLY A 40 15.51 -6.72 -10.17
CA GLY A 40 14.96 -5.95 -9.05
C GLY A 40 14.26 -4.65 -9.46
N ALA A 41 13.98 -4.44 -10.75
CA ALA A 41 13.21 -3.29 -11.19
C ALA A 41 11.71 -3.50 -10.94
N ASP A 42 11.06 -2.49 -10.35
CA ASP A 42 9.61 -2.49 -10.15
C ASP A 42 8.90 -2.19 -11.48
N TRP A 43 8.50 -3.25 -12.19
CA TRP A 43 7.78 -3.12 -13.45
C TRP A 43 6.41 -2.45 -13.28
N TYR A 44 5.77 -2.58 -12.11
CA TYR A 44 4.49 -1.93 -11.84
C TYR A 44 4.68 -0.42 -11.79
N TRP A 45 5.71 0.06 -11.11
CA TRP A 45 6.08 1.48 -11.16
C TRP A 45 6.39 1.96 -12.57
N ILE A 46 7.15 1.19 -13.34
CA ILE A 46 7.55 1.56 -14.70
C ILE A 46 6.33 1.75 -15.60
N LEU A 47 5.29 0.91 -15.44
CA LEU A 47 4.09 0.99 -16.26
C LEU A 47 3.04 1.98 -15.74
N SER A 48 2.85 2.07 -14.43
CA SER A 48 1.75 2.82 -13.82
C SER A 48 2.16 4.20 -13.28
N GLY A 49 3.46 4.43 -13.05
CA GLY A 49 3.95 5.60 -12.31
C GLY A 49 3.51 5.61 -10.83
N GLN A 50 2.93 4.51 -10.33
CA GLN A 50 2.50 4.36 -8.95
C GLN A 50 3.39 3.33 -8.27
N ARG A 51 3.85 3.64 -7.05
CA ARG A 51 4.53 2.62 -6.25
C ARG A 51 3.44 1.67 -5.83
N VAL A 52 3.70 0.37 -5.88
CA VAL A 52 2.94 -0.53 -5.01
C VAL A 52 3.21 0.01 -3.60
N SER A 53 2.19 0.53 -2.92
CA SER A 53 2.33 1.03 -1.55
C SER A 53 3.06 -0.03 -0.75
N ASP A 54 4.22 0.35 -0.22
CA ASP A 54 5.26 -0.53 0.29
C ASP A 54 4.66 -1.72 1.05
N SER A 55 5.11 -2.92 0.66
CA SER A 55 4.88 -4.21 1.30
C SER A 55 4.03 -4.14 2.57
N ILE A 56 2.82 -4.71 2.53
CA ILE A 56 2.02 -4.95 3.72
C ILE A 56 2.92 -5.50 4.83
N SER A 57 2.87 -4.87 6.01
CA SER A 57 3.60 -5.33 7.17
C SER A 57 3.21 -6.77 7.50
N GLN A 58 4.08 -7.48 8.22
CA GLN A 58 3.77 -8.85 8.66
C GLN A 58 2.44 -8.92 9.45
N GLY A 59 2.10 -7.85 10.18
CA GLY A 59 0.82 -7.72 10.87
C GLY A 59 -0.37 -7.63 9.92
N GLU A 60 -0.27 -6.79 8.89
CA GLU A 60 -1.31 -6.65 7.87
C GLU A 60 -1.48 -7.92 7.03
N ALA A 61 -0.38 -8.57 6.63
CA ALA A 61 -0.42 -9.86 5.95
C ALA A 61 -1.14 -10.92 6.80
N ARG A 62 -0.77 -11.03 8.08
CA ARG A 62 -1.41 -11.97 9.01
C ARG A 62 -2.89 -11.67 9.23
N LEU A 63 -3.28 -10.39 9.29
CA LEU A 63 -4.69 -9.99 9.39
C LEU A 63 -5.48 -10.47 8.18
N VAL A 64 -4.96 -10.25 6.97
CA VAL A 64 -5.60 -10.69 5.72
C VAL A 64 -5.72 -12.22 5.66
N ASP A 65 -4.67 -12.95 6.05
CA ASP A 65 -4.68 -14.41 6.05
C ASP A 65 -5.73 -14.98 7.01
N LEU A 66 -5.79 -14.47 8.25
CA LEU A 66 -6.81 -14.87 9.21
C LEU A 66 -8.21 -14.51 8.74
N PHE A 67 -8.39 -13.31 8.19
CA PHE A 67 -9.68 -12.84 7.71
C PHE A 67 -10.24 -13.70 6.57
N ARG A 68 -9.40 -14.19 5.66
CA ARG A 68 -9.79 -15.11 4.57
C ARG A 68 -10.27 -16.47 5.06
N LEU A 69 -9.85 -16.90 6.24
CA LEU A 69 -10.29 -18.16 6.86
C LEU A 69 -11.65 -18.04 7.57
N LEU A 70 -12.14 -16.81 7.80
CA LEU A 70 -13.40 -16.57 8.48
C LEU A 70 -14.60 -16.76 7.55
N GLY A 71 -15.70 -17.27 8.10
CA GLY A 71 -17.00 -17.23 7.42
C GLY A 71 -17.58 -15.80 7.37
N PRO A 72 -18.58 -15.53 6.51
CA PRO A 72 -19.10 -14.18 6.26
C PRO A 72 -19.56 -13.43 7.51
N THR A 73 -20.19 -14.12 8.47
CA THR A 73 -20.64 -13.52 9.74
C THR A 73 -19.46 -13.02 10.59
N ALA A 74 -18.39 -13.80 10.69
CA ALA A 74 -17.21 -13.44 11.46
C ALA A 74 -16.41 -12.32 10.78
N GLN A 75 -16.35 -12.32 9.45
CA GLN A 75 -15.79 -11.19 8.68
C GLN A 75 -16.55 -9.88 8.95
N GLY A 76 -17.88 -9.92 8.96
CA GLY A 76 -18.70 -8.75 9.31
C GLY A 76 -18.41 -8.22 10.71
N ALA A 77 -18.26 -9.12 11.69
CA ALA A 77 -17.92 -8.74 13.06
C ALA A 77 -16.54 -8.06 13.16
N VAL A 78 -15.53 -8.55 12.42
CA VAL A 78 -14.21 -7.91 12.37
C VAL A 78 -14.32 -6.48 11.84
N PHE A 79 -15.08 -6.25 10.76
CA PHE A 79 -15.29 -4.90 10.25
C PHE A 79 -15.97 -3.99 11.28
N THR A 80 -17.05 -4.44 11.91
CA THR A 80 -17.74 -3.64 12.93
C THR A 80 -16.82 -3.21 14.07
N VAL A 81 -15.95 -4.12 14.55
CA VAL A 81 -14.99 -3.80 15.61
C VAL A 81 -13.96 -2.78 15.13
N LEU A 82 -13.38 -3.00 13.95
CA LEU A 82 -12.38 -2.08 13.39
C LEU A 82 -12.97 -0.69 13.14
N GLU A 83 -14.16 -0.60 12.55
CA GLU A 83 -14.89 0.66 12.34
C GLU A 83 -15.19 1.38 13.66
N CYS A 84 -15.62 0.64 14.69
CA CYS A 84 -15.88 1.21 16.01
C CYS A 84 -14.60 1.77 16.64
N MET A 85 -13.48 1.05 16.54
CA MET A 85 -12.19 1.50 17.07
C MET A 85 -11.67 2.74 16.31
N VAL A 86 -11.76 2.75 14.98
CA VAL A 86 -11.36 3.90 14.16
C VAL A 86 -12.19 5.14 14.51
N ASN A 87 -13.52 4.99 14.61
CA ASN A 87 -14.42 6.09 14.92
C ASN A 87 -14.25 6.61 16.36
N ASN A 88 -13.94 5.73 17.32
CA ASN A 88 -13.64 6.14 18.70
C ASN A 88 -12.27 6.82 18.84
N THR A 89 -11.32 6.55 17.93
CA THR A 89 -10.00 7.21 17.91
C THR A 89 -10.10 8.68 17.51
N HIS A 90 -11.16 9.07 16.79
CA HIS A 90 -11.42 10.44 16.34
C HIS A 90 -12.42 11.24 17.21
N ALA A 91 -13.00 10.63 18.26
CA ALA A 91 -13.92 11.36 19.13
C ALA A 91 -13.13 12.37 20.00
N PRO A 92 -13.41 13.69 19.93
CA PRO A 92 -12.80 14.63 20.86
C PRO A 92 -13.27 14.27 22.26
N SER A 93 -12.30 14.10 23.17
CA SER A 93 -12.53 13.89 24.60
C SER A 93 -13.46 14.98 25.14
N SER A 94 -14.75 14.66 25.26
CA SER A 94 -15.71 15.52 25.95
C SER A 94 -15.38 15.45 27.43
N SER A 95 -14.67 16.48 27.87
CA SER A 95 -14.38 16.80 29.26
C SER A 95 -15.63 16.64 30.12
N VAL A 96 -15.50 15.76 31.13
CA VAL A 96 -16.40 15.61 32.26
C VAL A 96 -16.66 16.99 32.86
N HIS A 97 -17.82 17.57 32.59
CA HIS A 97 -18.32 18.71 33.35
C HIS A 97 -18.82 18.18 34.68
N ASP A 98 -17.95 18.29 35.68
CA ASP A 98 -18.20 18.02 37.10
C ASP A 98 -19.42 18.82 37.57
N LYS A 99 -20.57 18.13 37.70
CA LYS A 99 -21.73 18.65 38.42
C LYS A 99 -21.41 18.65 39.90
N ARG A 100 -20.70 19.69 40.38
CA ARG A 100 -20.72 20.02 41.79
C ARG A 100 -22.08 20.59 42.14
N GLN A 101 -22.71 19.82 43.03
CA GLN A 101 -23.88 20.10 43.82
C GLN A 101 -23.79 21.51 44.41
N ASP A 102 -24.80 22.34 44.16
CA ASP A 102 -25.17 23.39 45.11
C ASP A 102 -26.57 23.07 45.63
N PHE A 103 -26.56 22.57 46.86
CA PHE A 103 -27.71 22.22 47.68
C PHE A 103 -27.61 23.09 48.93
N THR A 104 -28.34 24.20 48.96
CA THR A 104 -28.86 24.91 50.14
C THR A 104 -29.90 25.88 49.58
N GLY A 105 -31.18 25.87 49.95
CA GLY A 105 -31.72 25.69 51.29
C GLY A 105 -32.16 27.07 51.78
N GLU A 106 -33.49 27.26 51.84
CA GLU A 106 -34.26 28.41 52.35
C GLU A 106 -34.55 29.59 51.39
#